data_AF-E0TWY7-F1
#
_entry.id   AF-E0TWY7-F1
#
_cell.length_a   1.000
_cell.length_b   1.000
_cell.length_c   1.000
_cell.angle_alpha   90.00
_cell.angle_beta   90.00
_cell.angle_gamma   90.00
#
_symmetry.space_group_name_H-M   'P 1'
#
loop_
_entity.id
_entity.type
_entity.pdbx_description
1 polymer ?
#
loop_
_entity_poly.entity_id
_entity_poly.type
_entity_poly.pdbx_seq_one_letter_code
_entity_poly.pdbx_strand_id
1 'polypeptide(L)'
;MLNLIYNEWIKIFSRAGTWVMIGILGLTMVGFAFLANHFSAGESNPHWKQELQAENAELKKEIKENPSLKDGYKETITLNDYRIEHNIPGDTGYTVWSYVTDSAGFTILTGLFTIIIAAGIVANEFNWGTIKLLMIRPLSRFQILLSKYITVLLFGFLLLFIYL
;
A
#
# COMPACT_ATOMS: atom_id res chain seq x y z
N MET A 1 -22.11 9.48 -19.25
CA MET A 1 -21.06 9.44 -18.20
C MET A 1 -20.42 8.06 -18.12
N LEU A 2 -21.15 6.98 -17.81
CA LEU A 2 -20.59 5.61 -17.73
C LEU A 2 -19.87 5.16 -19.01
N ASN A 3 -20.44 5.43 -20.19
CA ASN A 3 -19.79 5.07 -21.46
C ASN A 3 -18.44 5.78 -21.68
N LEU A 4 -18.26 6.99 -21.11
CA LEU A 4 -16.98 7.71 -21.19
C LEU A 4 -15.93 7.04 -20.29
N ILE A 5 -16.33 6.67 -19.08
CA ILE A 5 -15.48 5.92 -18.13
C ILE A 5 -15.07 4.58 -18.74
N TYR A 6 -16.02 3.84 -19.31
CA TYR A 6 -15.76 2.57 -19.99
C TYR A 6 -14.76 2.72 -21.15
N ASN A 7 -14.90 3.77 -21.96
CA ASN A 7 -13.98 4.02 -23.06
C ASN A 7 -12.56 4.35 -22.56
N GLU A 8 -12.43 5.18 -21.53
CA GLU A 8 -11.12 5.48 -20.93
C GLU A 8 -10.53 4.23 -20.25
N TRP A 9 -11.35 3.40 -19.61
CA TRP A 9 -10.95 2.14 -19.01
C TRP A 9 -10.32 1.19 -20.03
N ILE A 10 -10.98 0.97 -21.16
CA ILE A 10 -10.43 0.14 -22.25
C ILE A 10 -9.08 0.70 -22.73
N LYS A 11 -8.96 2.02 -22.88
CA LYS A 11 -7.70 2.66 -23.32
C LYS A 11 -6.56 2.49 -22.32
N ILE A 12 -6.84 2.28 -21.04
CA ILE A 12 -5.81 1.96 -20.04
C ILE A 12 -5.33 0.53 -20.30
N PHE A 13 -6.24 -0.45 -20.31
CA PHE A 13 -5.89 -1.87 -20.45
C PHE A 13 -5.40 -2.27 -21.85
N SER A 14 -5.64 -1.46 -22.88
CA SER A 14 -5.06 -1.67 -24.20
C SER A 14 -3.58 -1.30 -24.27
N ARG A 15 -3.01 -0.65 -23.25
CA ARG A 15 -1.58 -0.29 -23.22
C ARG A 15 -0.78 -1.46 -22.66
N ALA A 16 0.23 -1.91 -23.41
CA ALA A 16 1.14 -2.95 -22.96
C ALA A 16 1.79 -2.61 -21.59
N GLY A 17 2.09 -1.33 -21.35
CA GLY A 17 2.65 -0.85 -20.08
C GLY A 17 1.77 -1.15 -18.86
N THR A 18 0.44 -1.15 -19.00
CA THR A 18 -0.47 -1.46 -17.89
C THR A 18 -0.34 -2.92 -17.46
N TRP A 19 -0.18 -3.85 -18.40
CA TRP A 19 0.05 -5.26 -18.10
C TRP A 19 1.42 -5.47 -17.45
N VAL A 20 2.44 -4.73 -17.87
CA VAL A 20 3.76 -4.74 -17.21
C VAL A 20 3.66 -4.25 -15.77
N MET A 21 2.92 -3.16 -15.51
CA MET A 21 2.70 -2.65 -14.14
C MET A 21 2.02 -3.68 -13.24
N ILE A 22 0.95 -4.33 -13.74
CA ILE A 22 0.25 -5.38 -13.00
C ILE A 22 1.16 -6.58 -12.75
N GLY A 23 1.95 -6.99 -13.75
CA GLY A 23 2.91 -8.08 -13.62
C GLY A 23 4.01 -7.80 -12.59
N ILE A 24 4.55 -6.58 -12.57
CA ILE A 24 5.54 -6.16 -11.57
C ILE A 24 4.93 -6.16 -10.18
N LEU A 25 3.73 -5.60 -10.00
CA LEU A 25 3.04 -5.61 -8.70
C LEU A 25 2.79 -7.04 -8.21
N GLY A 26 2.25 -7.90 -9.06
CA GLY A 26 2.02 -9.30 -8.72
C GLY A 26 3.31 -10.04 -8.35
N LEU A 27 4.42 -9.76 -9.06
CA LEU A 27 5.72 -10.33 -8.73
C LEU A 27 6.22 -9.84 -7.37
N THR A 28 6.08 -8.55 -7.05
CA THR A 28 6.49 -8.03 -5.73
C THR A 28 5.64 -8.59 -4.60
N MET A 29 4.33 -8.74 -4.81
CA MET A 29 3.40 -9.33 -3.84
C MET A 29 3.74 -10.79 -3.56
N VAL A 30 3.85 -11.62 -4.61
CA VAL A 30 4.19 -13.04 -4.47
C VAL A 30 5.59 -13.22 -3.90
N GLY A 31 6.56 -12.42 -4.34
CA GLY A 31 7.93 -12.45 -3.83
C GLY A 31 7.99 -12.13 -2.34
N PHE A 32 7.30 -11.07 -1.91
CA PHE A 32 7.25 -10.69 -0.50
C PHE A 32 6.51 -11.74 0.34
N ALA A 33 5.37 -12.26 -0.13
CA ALA A 33 4.65 -13.33 0.55
C ALA A 33 5.50 -14.61 0.69
N PHE A 34 6.28 -14.98 -0.34
CA PHE A 34 7.18 -16.13 -0.27
C PHE A 34 8.28 -15.92 0.77
N LEU A 35 8.90 -14.74 0.79
CA LEU A 35 9.92 -14.39 1.79
C LEU A 35 9.31 -14.41 3.20
N ALA A 36 8.16 -13.78 3.41
CA ALA A 36 7.47 -13.78 4.69
C ALA A 36 7.16 -15.21 5.18
N ASN A 37 6.66 -16.10 4.32
CA ASN A 37 6.42 -17.48 4.72
C ASN A 37 7.71 -18.28 5.01
N HIS A 38 8.84 -17.94 4.39
CA HIS A 38 10.12 -18.63 4.62
C HIS A 38 10.84 -18.13 5.87
N PHE A 39 10.78 -16.83 6.16
CA PHE A 39 11.47 -16.20 7.28
C PHE A 39 10.60 -16.09 8.55
N SER A 40 9.28 -16.02 8.40
CA SER A 40 8.31 -15.85 9.49
C SER A 40 7.54 -17.14 9.79
N ALA A 41 8.06 -18.31 9.40
CA ALA A 41 7.51 -19.61 9.79
C ALA A 41 7.60 -19.74 11.32
N GLY A 42 6.53 -19.30 11.98
CA GLY A 42 6.43 -19.14 13.42
C GLY A 42 6.46 -20.48 14.13
N GLU A 43 7.56 -20.73 14.84
CA GLU A 43 7.44 -21.40 16.13
C GLU A 43 7.04 -20.33 17.13
N SER A 44 5.88 -20.52 17.77
CA SER A 44 5.44 -19.72 18.92
C SER A 44 6.60 -19.61 19.91
N ASN A 45 7.27 -18.45 19.98
CA ASN A 45 8.47 -18.28 20.81
C ASN A 45 8.13 -18.62 22.27
N PRO A 46 8.57 -19.76 22.81
CA PRO A 46 8.23 -20.15 24.18
C PRO A 46 8.89 -19.22 25.21
N HIS A 47 9.85 -18.40 24.79
CA HIS A 47 10.59 -17.44 25.59
C HIS A 47 10.12 -15.98 25.39
N TRP A 48 8.94 -15.74 24.82
CA TRP A 48 8.41 -14.38 24.57
C TRP A 48 8.46 -13.45 25.80
N LYS A 49 8.27 -13.98 27.01
CA LYS A 49 8.39 -13.20 28.26
C LYS A 49 9.81 -12.69 28.49
N GLN A 50 10.81 -13.50 28.20
CA GLN A 50 12.22 -13.13 28.37
C GLN A 50 12.62 -12.07 27.35
N GLU A 51 12.09 -12.14 26.13
CA GLU A 51 12.29 -11.14 25.08
C GLU A 51 11.70 -9.78 25.45
N LEU A 52 10.43 -9.73 25.90
CA LEU A 52 9.81 -8.48 26.36
C LEU A 52 10.51 -7.90 27.59
N GLN A 53 11.04 -8.75 28.48
CA GLN A 53 11.85 -8.29 29.62
C GLN A 53 13.18 -7.70 29.20
N ALA A 54 13.83 -8.29 28.18
CA ALA A 54 15.07 -7.76 27.62
C ALA A 54 14.83 -6.42 26.89
N GLU A 55 13.78 -6.32 26.09
CA GLU A 55 13.37 -5.09 25.40
C GLU A 55 13.07 -3.97 26.42
N ASN A 56 12.27 -4.26 27.46
CA ASN A 56 11.98 -3.29 28.52
C ASN A 56 13.24 -2.84 29.27
N ALA A 57 14.24 -3.71 29.44
CA ALA A 57 15.50 -3.35 30.07
C ALA A 57 16.34 -2.42 29.19
N GLU A 58 16.38 -2.66 27.88
CA GLU A 58 17.05 -1.82 26.89
C GLU A 58 16.40 -0.44 26.76
N LEU A 59 15.08 -0.39 26.60
CA LEU A 59 14.34 0.89 26.55
C LEU A 59 14.53 1.70 27.84
N LYS A 60 14.51 1.06 29.00
CA LYS A 60 14.81 1.73 30.29
C LYS A 60 16.24 2.24 30.36
N LYS A 61 17.20 1.61 29.68
CA LYS A 61 18.59 2.08 29.57
C LYS A 61 18.66 3.31 28.65
N GLU A 62 18.01 3.28 27.49
CA GLU A 62 17.96 4.44 26.58
C GLU A 62 17.30 5.66 27.23
N ILE A 63 16.23 5.47 28.02
CA ILE A 63 15.59 6.56 28.78
C ILE A 63 16.54 7.16 29.82
N LYS A 64 17.39 6.33 30.45
CA LYS A 64 18.39 6.82 31.42
C LYS A 64 19.47 7.65 30.74
N GLU A 65 19.86 7.28 29.52
CA GLU A 65 20.87 7.98 28.73
C GLU A 65 20.30 9.26 28.08
N ASN A 66 19.04 9.23 27.65
CA ASN A 66 18.35 10.38 27.07
C ASN A 66 16.92 10.51 27.65
N PRO A 67 16.73 11.33 28.70
CA PRO A 67 15.43 11.50 29.35
C PRO A 67 14.32 12.03 28.45
N SER A 68 14.66 12.66 27.32
CA SER A 68 13.69 13.15 26.33
C SER A 68 12.95 12.02 25.60
N LEU A 69 13.49 10.81 25.59
CA LEU A 69 12.85 9.63 24.96
C LEU A 69 11.78 8.98 25.84
N LYS A 70 11.67 9.41 27.10
CA LYS A 70 10.75 8.84 28.09
C LYS A 70 9.32 8.76 27.59
N ASP A 71 8.80 9.83 26.99
CA ASP A 71 7.40 9.87 26.56
C ASP A 71 7.15 8.97 25.33
N GLY A 72 8.15 8.79 24.45
CA GLY A 72 8.04 7.89 23.29
C GLY A 72 8.08 6.40 23.64
N TYR A 73 8.81 6.01 24.69
CA TYR A 73 8.98 4.61 25.07
C TYR A 73 8.09 4.15 26.24
N LYS A 74 7.48 5.08 26.99
CA LYS A 74 6.62 4.75 28.12
C LYS A 74 5.42 3.89 27.71
N GLU A 75 4.84 4.14 26.55
CA GLU A 75 3.72 3.37 26.03
C GLU A 75 4.12 1.92 25.76
N THR A 76 5.23 1.69 25.05
CA THR A 76 5.76 0.35 24.75
C THR A 76 6.08 -0.43 26.02
N ILE A 77 6.77 0.18 26.99
CA ILE A 77 7.11 -0.49 28.25
C ILE A 77 5.84 -0.89 29.01
N THR A 78 4.85 0.01 29.08
CA THR A 78 3.57 -0.25 29.77
C THR A 78 2.80 -1.39 29.08
N LEU A 79 2.77 -1.41 27.75
CA LEU A 79 2.14 -2.47 26.97
C LEU A 79 2.83 -3.82 27.18
N ASN A 80 4.16 -3.84 27.20
CA ASN A 80 4.96 -5.03 27.43
C ASN A 80 4.79 -5.56 28.86
N ASP A 81 4.81 -4.69 29.88
CA ASP A 81 4.56 -5.07 31.26
C ASP A 81 3.13 -5.64 31.41
N TYR A 82 2.12 -5.00 30.80
CA TYR A 82 0.74 -5.50 30.77
C TYR A 82 0.63 -6.91 30.15
N ARG A 83 1.32 -7.16 29.04
CA ARG A 83 1.37 -8.47 28.37
C ARG A 83 2.01 -9.55 29.25
N ILE A 84 3.12 -9.23 29.90
CA ILE A 84 3.82 -10.16 30.82
C ILE A 84 2.91 -10.51 32.01
N GLU A 85 2.27 -9.52 32.62
CA GLU A 85 1.38 -9.70 33.77
C GLU A 85 0.15 -10.57 33.45
N HIS A 86 -0.45 -10.36 32.28
CA HIS A 86 -1.67 -11.06 31.86
C HIS A 86 -1.41 -12.35 31.07
N ASN A 87 -0.14 -12.78 30.93
CA ASN A 87 0.26 -13.95 30.15
C ASN A 87 -0.22 -13.91 28.67
N ILE A 88 -0.20 -12.74 28.06
CA ILE A 88 -0.63 -12.55 26.67
C ILE A 88 0.63 -12.57 25.78
N PRO A 89 0.86 -13.62 24.97
CA PRO A 89 2.00 -13.64 24.06
C PRO A 89 1.90 -12.47 23.07
N GLY A 90 3.03 -11.78 22.85
CA GLY A 90 3.10 -10.61 21.97
C GLY A 90 2.93 -10.94 20.49
N ASP A 91 3.12 -12.20 20.11
CA ASP A 91 3.04 -12.65 18.74
C ASP A 91 1.68 -13.30 18.47
N THR A 92 0.82 -12.58 17.75
CA THR A 92 -0.41 -13.14 17.17
C THR A 92 -0.13 -13.79 15.82
N GLY A 93 1.08 -14.32 15.60
CA GLY A 93 1.50 -14.88 14.32
C GLY A 93 1.58 -13.82 13.22
N TYR A 94 2.05 -14.26 12.05
CA TYR A 94 2.06 -13.42 10.87
C TYR A 94 0.64 -13.23 10.33
N THR A 95 -0.02 -12.16 10.75
CA THR A 95 -1.38 -11.83 10.32
C THR A 95 -1.38 -11.05 9.00
N VAL A 96 -2.56 -10.93 8.36
CA VAL A 96 -2.75 -10.06 7.19
C VAL A 96 -2.36 -8.61 7.52
N TRP A 97 -2.56 -8.15 8.76
CA TRP A 97 -2.14 -6.82 9.18
C TRP A 97 -0.63 -6.67 9.21
N SER A 98 0.10 -7.66 9.73
CA SER A 98 1.57 -7.68 9.71
C SER A 98 2.09 -7.62 8.27
N TYR A 99 1.51 -8.41 7.37
CA TYR A 99 1.82 -8.36 5.93
C TYR A 99 1.58 -6.98 5.32
N VAL A 100 0.43 -6.36 5.58
CA VAL A 100 0.10 -5.03 5.04
C VAL A 100 1.08 -3.97 5.57
N THR A 101 1.46 -4.04 6.85
CA THR A 101 2.40 -3.10 7.47
C THR A 101 3.81 -3.29 6.92
N ASP A 102 4.31 -4.52 6.82
CA ASP A 102 5.66 -4.78 6.33
C ASP A 102 5.81 -4.50 4.83
N SER A 103 4.74 -4.76 4.07
CA SER A 103 4.70 -4.54 2.63
C SER A 103 4.35 -3.09 2.26
N ALA A 104 4.09 -2.21 3.24
CA ALA A 104 3.70 -0.82 3.01
C ALA A 104 4.71 -0.03 2.15
N GLY A 105 5.99 -0.39 2.24
CA GLY A 105 7.06 0.18 1.40
C GLY A 105 6.85 -0.04 -0.10
N PHE A 106 6.26 -1.17 -0.50
CA PHE A 106 5.97 -1.47 -1.91
C PHE A 106 4.64 -0.85 -2.39
N THR A 107 3.72 -0.52 -1.48
CA THR A 107 2.47 0.21 -1.81
C THR A 107 2.74 1.53 -2.53
N ILE A 108 3.91 2.16 -2.31
CA ILE A 108 4.32 3.38 -3.02
C ILE A 108 4.40 3.18 -4.54
N LEU A 109 4.74 1.98 -5.01
CA LEU A 109 4.79 1.65 -6.45
C LEU A 109 3.39 1.71 -7.07
N THR A 110 2.37 1.26 -6.35
CA THR A 110 0.97 1.37 -6.77
C THR A 110 0.55 2.83 -6.95
N GLY A 111 0.95 3.71 -6.02
CA GLY A 111 0.74 5.15 -6.16
C GLY A 111 1.46 5.73 -7.38
N LEU A 112 2.73 5.36 -7.58
CA LEU A 112 3.52 5.79 -8.73
C LEU A 112 2.90 5.38 -10.06
N PHE A 113 2.46 4.12 -10.20
CA PHE A 113 1.78 3.65 -11.41
C PHE A 113 0.47 4.38 -11.68
N THR A 114 -0.29 4.70 -10.62
CA THR A 114 -1.51 5.51 -10.73
C THR A 114 -1.19 6.91 -11.28
N ILE A 115 -0.12 7.55 -10.79
CA ILE A 115 0.32 8.87 -11.29
C ILE A 115 0.75 8.79 -12.76
N ILE A 116 1.49 7.75 -13.16
CA ILE A 116 1.92 7.55 -14.55
C ILE A 116 0.72 7.42 -15.49
N ILE A 117 -0.30 6.64 -15.10
CA ILE A 117 -1.54 6.51 -15.88
C ILE A 117 -2.30 7.83 -15.94
N ALA A 118 -2.39 8.56 -14.83
CA ALA A 118 -3.04 9.88 -14.78
C ALA A 118 -2.38 10.86 -15.78
N ALA A 119 -1.05 10.96 -15.76
CA ALA A 119 -0.29 11.80 -16.69
C ALA A 119 -0.48 11.35 -18.15
N GLY A 120 -0.45 10.03 -18.40
CA GLY A 120 -0.60 9.45 -19.72
C GLY A 120 -2.01 9.55 -20.32
N ILE A 121 -3.05 9.73 -19.51
CA ILE A 121 -4.43 9.96 -19.98
C ILE A 121 -4.59 11.38 -20.50
N VAL A 122 -4.00 12.37 -19.82
CA VAL A 122 -4.04 13.77 -20.24
C VAL A 122 -3.15 13.98 -21.48
N ALA A 123 -1.91 13.47 -21.46
CA ALA A 123 -0.96 13.65 -22.56
C ALA A 123 -1.43 13.02 -23.89
N ASN A 124 -1.98 11.80 -23.85
CA ASN A 124 -2.43 11.13 -25.08
C ASN A 124 -3.63 11.82 -25.74
N GLU A 125 -4.40 12.60 -24.99
CA GLU A 125 -5.52 13.34 -25.54
C GLU A 125 -5.10 14.56 -26.35
N PHE A 126 -4.00 15.22 -25.93
CA PHE A 126 -3.36 16.27 -26.72
C PHE A 126 -2.64 15.70 -27.95
N ASN A 127 -1.99 14.54 -27.83
CA ASN A 127 -1.18 13.95 -28.90
C ASN A 127 -2.02 13.43 -30.09
N TRP A 128 -3.15 12.76 -29.83
CA TRP A 128 -4.01 12.20 -30.89
C TRP A 128 -4.99 13.19 -31.52
N GLY A 129 -5.04 14.44 -31.07
CA GLY A 129 -5.98 15.43 -31.61
C GLY A 129 -7.46 15.10 -31.35
N THR A 130 -7.76 14.13 -30.46
CA THR A 130 -9.13 13.71 -30.07
C THR A 130 -9.97 14.86 -29.54
N ILE A 131 -9.33 15.91 -29.02
CA ILE A 131 -9.97 17.19 -28.65
C ILE A 131 -10.77 17.75 -29.84
N LYS A 132 -10.24 17.69 -31.07
CA LYS A 132 -10.92 18.20 -32.27
C LYS A 132 -12.12 17.33 -32.68
N LEU A 133 -12.06 16.01 -32.47
CA LEU A 133 -13.16 15.10 -32.80
C LEU A 133 -14.30 15.15 -31.75
N LEU A 134 -13.94 15.32 -30.47
CA LEU A 134 -14.90 15.51 -29.37
C LEU A 134 -15.61 16.86 -29.44
N MET A 135 -14.97 17.91 -29.96
CA MET A 135 -15.57 19.23 -30.15
C MET A 135 -16.73 19.27 -31.16
N ILE A 136 -16.94 18.21 -31.94
CA ILE A 136 -18.06 18.10 -32.88
C ILE A 136 -19.31 17.49 -32.20
N ARG A 137 -19.15 16.80 -31.04
CA ARG A 137 -20.27 16.30 -30.22
C ARG A 137 -20.55 17.27 -29.05
N PRO A 138 -21.83 17.55 -28.71
CA PRO A 138 -22.17 18.48 -27.64
C PRO A 138 -22.04 17.79 -26.27
N LEU A 139 -20.81 17.49 -25.85
CA LEU A 139 -20.49 17.01 -24.51
C LEU A 139 -19.84 18.13 -23.71
N SER A 140 -20.25 18.33 -22.45
CA SER A 140 -19.66 19.37 -21.63
C SER A 140 -18.23 18.98 -21.24
N ARG A 141 -17.29 19.94 -21.33
CA ARG A 141 -15.85 19.70 -21.06
C ARG A 141 -15.61 19.17 -19.64
N PHE A 142 -16.46 19.58 -18.69
CA PHE A 142 -16.42 19.11 -17.31
C PHE A 142 -16.76 17.61 -17.20
N GLN A 143 -17.75 17.12 -17.95
CA GLN A 143 -18.11 15.69 -17.94
C GLN A 143 -16.97 14.80 -18.47
N ILE A 144 -16.20 15.28 -19.45
CA ILE A 144 -15.05 14.56 -19.99
C ILE A 144 -13.92 14.49 -18.96
N LEU A 145 -13.55 15.63 -18.36
CA LEU A 145 -12.54 15.69 -17.29
C LEU A 145 -12.93 14.83 -16.09
N LEU A 146 -14.19 14.91 -15.67
CA LEU A 146 -14.71 14.13 -14.55
C LEU A 146 -14.66 12.62 -14.84
N SER A 147 -15.00 12.20 -16.06
CA SER A 147 -14.91 10.78 -16.44
C SER A 147 -13.48 10.24 -16.35
N LYS A 148 -12.48 11.04 -16.73
CA LYS A 148 -11.06 10.66 -16.65
C LYS A 148 -10.59 10.57 -15.22
N TYR A 149 -10.95 11.56 -14.40
CA TYR A 149 -10.64 11.55 -12.98
C TYR A 149 -11.19 10.30 -12.28
N ILE A 150 -12.47 9.97 -12.51
CA ILE A 150 -13.09 8.75 -11.97
C ILE A 150 -12.39 7.50 -12.49
N THR A 151 -12.02 7.46 -13.77
CA THR A 151 -11.32 6.30 -14.37
C THR A 151 -9.95 6.08 -13.71
N VAL A 152 -9.18 7.14 -13.46
CA VAL A 152 -7.89 7.07 -12.76
C VAL A 152 -8.06 6.58 -11.32
N LEU A 153 -9.07 7.08 -10.61
CA LEU A 153 -9.35 6.62 -9.24
C LEU A 153 -9.73 5.14 -9.22
N LEU A 154 -10.65 4.71 -10.09
CA LEU A 154 -11.04 3.30 -10.21
C LEU A 154 -9.83 2.41 -10.53
N PHE A 155 -8.91 2.90 -11.37
CA PHE A 155 -7.71 2.16 -11.72
C PHE A 155 -6.74 2.06 -10.52
N GLY A 156 -6.54 3.15 -9.79
CA GLY A 156 -5.73 3.13 -8.56
C GLY A 156 -6.31 2.20 -7.50
N PHE A 157 -7.63 2.20 -7.30
CA PHE A 157 -8.29 1.25 -6.40
C PHE A 157 -8.14 -0.20 -6.87
N LEU A 158 -8.23 -0.46 -8.18
CA LEU A 158 -7.99 -1.78 -8.73
C LEU A 158 -6.55 -2.24 -8.47
N LEU A 159 -5.54 -1.37 -8.66
CA LEU A 159 -4.16 -1.74 -8.37
C LEU A 159 -3.93 -2.00 -6.88
N LEU A 160 -4.54 -1.20 -5.99
CA LEU A 160 -4.50 -1.46 -4.55
C LEU A 160 -5.15 -2.78 -4.18
N PHE A 161 -6.31 -3.08 -4.79
CA PHE A 161 -7.02 -4.34 -4.57
C PHE A 161 -6.25 -5.56 -5.09
N ILE A 162 -5.51 -5.42 -6.18
CA ILE A 162 -4.63 -6.48 -6.68
C ILE A 162 -3.42 -6.68 -5.75
N TYR A 163 -2.97 -5.62 -5.09
CA TYR A 163 -1.77 -5.64 -4.27
C TYR A 163 -2.01 -6.14 -2.83
N LEU A 164 -3.16 -5.79 -2.24
CA LEU A 164 -3.62 -6.30 -0.94
C LEU A 164 -4.00 -7.77 -1.02
#